data_AF-A0A1X2ZQ34-F1
#
_entry.id   AF-A0A1X2ZQ34-F1
#
_cell.length_a   1.000
_cell.length_b   1.000
_cell.length_c   1.000
_cell.angle_alpha   90.00
_cell.angle_beta   90.00
_cell.angle_gamma   90.00
#
_symmetry.space_group_name_H-M   'P 1'
#
loop_
_entity.id
_entity.type
_entity.pdbx_description
1 polymer ?
#
loop_
_entity_poly.entity_id
_entity_poly.type
_entity_poly.pdbx_seq_one_letter_code
_entity_poly.pdbx_strand_id
1 'polypeptide(L)'
;MTESKKTLESEGTTARPKEKPYVPIENRPLLGVDEVEALTGVPAKIIRAQVRNGLLKARMAGSTTMRIRRADLDAWLDALPAWHA
;
A
#
# COMPACT_ATOMS: atom_id res chain seq x y z
N MET A 1 6.34 58.42 0.16
CA MET A 1 6.00 57.47 -0.92
C MET A 1 6.54 56.11 -0.53
N THR A 2 5.62 55.14 -0.49
CA THR A 2 5.81 53.70 -0.65
C THR A 2 6.60 52.91 0.41
N GLU A 3 5.81 52.11 1.13
CA GLU A 3 6.12 50.87 1.85
C GLU A 3 7.23 50.00 1.25
N SER A 4 7.95 49.29 2.13
CA SER A 4 7.95 47.82 2.11
C SER A 4 8.41 47.26 3.45
N LYS A 5 7.43 46.82 4.24
CA LYS A 5 7.59 45.85 5.32
C LYS A 5 8.27 44.59 4.74
N LYS A 6 9.46 44.24 5.22
CA LYS A 6 9.94 42.86 5.11
C LYS A 6 9.56 42.15 6.42
N THR A 7 8.38 41.55 6.41
CA THR A 7 7.84 40.73 7.49
C THR A 7 8.67 39.46 7.64
N LEU A 8 8.93 39.09 8.90
CA LEU A 8 9.48 37.82 9.34
C LEU A 8 8.66 36.63 8.81
N GLU A 9 9.34 35.57 8.39
CA GLU A 9 8.84 34.18 8.49
C GLU A 9 10.02 33.37 9.03
N SER A 10 10.14 33.26 10.35
CA SER A 10 9.55 32.22 11.18
C SER A 10 10.15 30.84 10.88
N GLU A 11 10.86 30.33 11.89
CA GLU A 11 11.38 28.97 11.97
C GLU A 11 10.28 27.95 11.61
N GLY A 12 10.60 27.11 10.62
CA GLY A 12 9.79 25.97 10.22
C GLY A 12 10.68 24.74 10.10
N THR A 13 10.97 24.11 11.24
CA THR A 13 11.49 22.74 11.31
C THR A 13 10.67 21.85 10.37
N THR A 14 11.18 21.57 9.18
CA THR A 14 10.63 20.51 8.33
C THR A 14 11.53 19.32 8.51
N ALA A 15 11.21 18.51 9.52
CA ALA A 15 11.82 17.21 9.74
C ALA A 15 11.87 16.45 8.40
N ARG A 16 13.07 16.08 7.94
CA ARG A 16 13.21 15.09 6.87
C ARG A 16 12.30 13.92 7.24
N PRO A 17 11.40 13.46 6.35
CA PRO A 17 10.71 12.21 6.60
C PRO A 17 11.81 11.20 6.91
N LYS A 18 11.78 10.57 8.09
CA LYS A 18 12.63 9.40 8.35
C LYS A 18 12.37 8.45 7.19
N GLU A 19 13.28 8.39 6.23
CA GLU A 19 13.19 7.45 5.12
C GLU A 19 13.15 6.08 5.78
N LYS A 20 11.94 5.54 5.90
CA LYS A 20 11.75 4.17 6.28
C LYS A 20 12.58 3.40 5.25
N PRO A 21 13.46 2.46 5.68
CA PRO A 21 14.28 1.72 4.74
C PRO A 21 13.38 1.23 3.61
N TYR A 22 13.68 1.67 2.38
CA TYR A 22 12.89 1.34 1.22
C TYR A 22 13.02 -0.16 0.99
N VAL A 23 11.96 -0.90 1.31
CA VAL A 23 11.88 -2.32 0.98
C VAL A 23 11.17 -2.41 -0.37
N PRO A 24 11.78 -3.00 -1.42
CA PRO A 24 11.10 -3.29 -2.67
C PRO A 24 9.80 -4.06 -2.41
N ILE A 25 8.74 -3.82 -3.19
CA ILE A 25 7.41 -4.40 -2.96
C ILE A 25 7.48 -5.94 -2.93
N GLU A 26 8.34 -6.53 -3.75
CA GLU A 26 8.63 -7.98 -3.81
C GLU A 26 9.11 -8.57 -2.48
N ASN A 27 9.84 -7.78 -1.68
CA ASN A 27 10.43 -8.20 -0.42
C ASN A 27 9.56 -7.83 0.80
N ARG A 28 8.39 -7.19 0.60
CA ARG A 28 7.50 -6.81 1.71
C ARG A 28 6.65 -8.01 2.14
N PRO A 29 6.71 -8.43 3.42
CA PRO A 29 5.90 -9.55 3.89
C PRO A 29 4.40 -9.22 3.97
N LEU A 30 4.06 -7.93 4.04
CA LEU A 30 2.69 -7.41 4.11
C LEU A 30 2.48 -6.40 2.99
N LEU A 31 1.47 -6.65 2.15
CA LEU A 31 1.12 -5.84 0.99
C LEU A 31 -0.24 -5.18 1.21
N GLY A 32 -0.37 -3.91 0.85
CA GLY A 32 -1.66 -3.25 0.65
C GLY A 32 -2.32 -3.70 -0.65
N VAL A 33 -3.59 -3.35 -0.83
CA VAL A 33 -4.34 -3.71 -2.04
C VAL A 33 -3.68 -3.17 -3.31
N ASP A 34 -3.21 -1.92 -3.28
CA ASP A 34 -2.59 -1.27 -4.44
C ASP A 34 -1.23 -1.90 -4.78
N GLU A 35 -0.51 -2.40 -3.77
CA GLU A 35 0.76 -3.12 -3.97
C GLU A 35 0.53 -4.50 -4.59
N VAL A 36 -0.55 -5.18 -4.19
CA VAL A 36 -0.95 -6.46 -4.79
C VAL A 36 -1.39 -6.26 -6.24
N GLU A 37 -2.12 -5.18 -6.55
CA GLU A 37 -2.50 -4.83 -7.92
C GLU A 37 -1.27 -4.56 -8.79
N ALA A 38 -0.33 -3.74 -8.31
CA ALA A 38 0.91 -3.46 -9.02
C ALA A 38 1.77 -4.71 -9.29
N LEU A 39 1.70 -5.71 -8.39
CA LEU A 39 2.51 -6.90 -8.48
C LEU A 39 1.88 -8.03 -9.31
N THR A 40 0.56 -8.20 -9.22
CA THR A 40 -0.16 -9.30 -9.87
C THR A 40 -0.85 -8.88 -11.17
N GLY A 41 -1.02 -7.57 -11.39
CA GLY A 41 -1.87 -7.01 -12.44
C GLY A 41 -3.37 -7.20 -12.18
N VAL A 42 -3.77 -7.83 -11.06
CA VAL A 42 -5.17 -8.03 -10.71
C VAL A 42 -5.76 -6.71 -10.20
N PRO A 43 -6.86 -6.21 -10.78
CA PRO A 43 -7.45 -4.96 -10.35
C PRO A 43 -7.80 -4.92 -8.85
N ALA A 44 -7.55 -3.79 -8.18
CA ALA A 44 -7.84 -3.61 -6.75
C ALA A 44 -9.29 -3.96 -6.37
N LYS A 45 -10.26 -3.72 -7.27
CA LYS A 45 -11.67 -4.09 -7.08
C LYS A 45 -11.85 -5.61 -6.91
N ILE A 46 -11.12 -6.42 -7.67
CA ILE A 46 -11.19 -7.88 -7.62
C ILE A 46 -10.56 -8.34 -6.31
N ILE A 47 -9.37 -7.83 -5.98
CA ILE A 47 -8.67 -8.15 -4.73
C ILE A 47 -9.58 -7.85 -3.52
N ARG A 48 -10.20 -6.66 -3.47
CA ARG A 48 -11.15 -6.30 -2.40
C ARG A 48 -12.37 -7.22 -2.35
N ALA A 49 -12.89 -7.65 -3.50
CA ALA A 49 -14.00 -8.60 -3.57
C ALA A 49 -13.59 -9.97 -3.02
N GLN A 50 -12.41 -10.47 -3.38
CA GLN A 50 -11.91 -11.76 -2.89
C GLN A 50 -11.67 -11.75 -1.38
N VAL A 51 -11.18 -10.63 -0.85
CA VAL A 51 -11.05 -10.49 0.60
C VAL A 51 -12.42 -10.43 1.28
N ARG A 52 -13.39 -9.69 0.72
CA ARG A 52 -14.76 -9.63 1.26
C ARG A 52 -15.46 -10.99 1.23
N ASN A 53 -15.21 -11.78 0.18
CA ASN A 53 -15.74 -13.12 0.02
C ASN A 53 -15.03 -14.17 0.91
N GLY A 54 -13.96 -13.78 1.61
CA GLY A 54 -13.17 -14.69 2.46
C GLY A 54 -12.25 -15.64 1.70
N LEU A 55 -12.10 -15.47 0.39
CA LEU A 55 -11.24 -16.29 -0.47
C LEU A 55 -9.76 -15.86 -0.40
N LEU A 56 -9.51 -14.58 -0.13
CA LEU A 56 -8.17 -14.04 0.13
C LEU A 56 -8.05 -13.57 1.57
N LYS A 57 -7.10 -14.14 2.32
CA LYS A 57 -6.85 -13.75 3.71
C LYS A 57 -6.18 -12.36 3.76
N ALA A 58 -6.85 -11.41 4.41
CA ALA A 58 -6.25 -10.14 4.77
C ALA A 58 -6.37 -9.89 6.27
N ARG A 59 -5.37 -9.22 6.83
CA ARG A 59 -5.33 -8.81 8.23
C ARG A 59 -5.43 -7.30 8.34
N MET A 60 -6.29 -6.84 9.24
CA MET A 60 -6.32 -5.43 9.64
C MET A 60 -5.06 -5.10 10.45
N ALA A 61 -4.26 -4.15 9.97
CA ALA A 61 -3.10 -3.65 10.70
C ALA A 61 -3.47 -2.30 11.36
N GLY A 62 -3.95 -2.36 12.61
CA GLY A 62 -4.37 -1.18 13.36
C GLY A 62 -5.79 -0.75 12.98
N SER A 63 -5.94 0.37 12.26
CA SER A 63 -7.25 0.91 11.92
C SER A 63 -7.33 1.24 10.43
N THR A 64 -8.37 0.70 9.78
CA THR A 64 -8.79 0.90 8.38
C THR A 64 -7.92 0.30 7.26
N THR A 65 -6.62 0.08 7.46
CA THR A 65 -5.75 -0.44 6.37
C THR A 65 -5.65 -1.97 6.40
N MET A 66 -6.25 -2.61 5.39
CA MET A 66 -6.13 -4.04 5.15
C MET A 66 -4.75 -4.38 4.58
N ARG A 67 -4.13 -5.44 5.11
CA ARG A 67 -2.84 -5.97 4.67
C ARG A 67 -2.95 -7.44 4.31
N ILE A 68 -2.46 -7.81 3.13
CA ILE A 68 -2.41 -9.17 2.62
C ILE A 68 -0.99 -9.70 2.87
N ARG A 69 -0.86 -10.89 3.46
CA ARG A 69 0.46 -11.51 3.59
C ARG A 69 0.88 -12.06 2.24
N ARG A 70 2.18 -12.00 1.95
CA ARG A 70 2.70 -12.53 0.69
C ARG A 70 2.35 -14.02 0.47
N ALA A 71 2.55 -14.85 1.49
CA ALA A 71 2.21 -16.27 1.43
C ALA A 71 0.72 -16.54 1.18
N ASP A 72 -0.18 -15.72 1.74
CA ASP A 72 -1.63 -15.85 1.51
C ASP A 72 -2.01 -15.42 0.07
N LEU A 73 -1.31 -14.44 -0.49
CA LEU A 73 -1.46 -14.03 -1.89
C LEU A 73 -1.00 -15.14 -2.84
N ASP A 74 0.21 -15.66 -2.63
CA ASP A 74 0.77 -16.70 -3.51
C ASP A 74 -0.10 -17.97 -3.46
N ALA A 75 -0.55 -18.40 -2.27
CA ALA A 75 -1.46 -19.53 -2.14
C ALA A 75 -2.83 -19.30 -2.81
N TRP A 76 -3.33 -18.06 -2.79
CA TRP A 76 -4.55 -17.70 -3.52
C TRP A 76 -4.33 -17.74 -5.03
N LEU A 77 -3.20 -17.25 -5.53
CA LEU A 77 -2.84 -17.32 -6.95
C LEU A 77 -2.69 -18.77 -7.44
N ASP A 78 -2.03 -19.63 -6.66
CA ASP A 78 -1.89 -21.07 -6.97
C ASP A 78 -3.25 -21.80 -6.97
N ALA A 79 -4.20 -21.33 -6.16
CA ALA A 79 -5.56 -21.86 -6.10
C ALA A 79 -6.49 -21.30 -7.19
N LEU A 80 -6.05 -20.30 -7.97
CA LEU A 80 -6.83 -19.84 -9.11
C LEU A 80 -6.84 -20.95 -10.16
N PRO A 81 -8.01 -21.28 -10.75
CA PRO A 81 -8.04 -22.17 -11.89
C PRO A 81 -7.11 -21.59 -12.96
N ALA A 82 -6.29 -22.44 -13.58
CA ALA A 82 -5.30 -22.03 -14.58
C ALA A 82 -5.96 -21.05 -15.56
N TRP A 83 -5.59 -19.78 -15.45
CA TRP A 83 -6.15 -18.73 -16.27
C TRP A 83 -5.57 -18.93 -17.66
N HIS A 84 -6.31 -19.61 -18.54
CA HIS A 84 -6.06 -19.55 -19.97
C HIS A 84 -6.41 -18.13 -20.44
N ALA A 85 -5.40 -17.27 -20.50
CA ALA A 85 -5.45 -16.06 -21.32
C ALA A 85 -5.29 -16.43 -22.80
#